data_AF-A0A0A7FUK2-F1
#
_entry.id   AF-A0A0A7FUK2-F1
#
_cell.length_a   1.000
_cell.length_b   1.000
_cell.length_c   1.000
_cell.angle_alpha   90.00
_cell.angle_beta   90.00
_cell.angle_gamma   90.00
#
_symmetry.space_group_name_H-M   'P 1'
#
loop_
_entity.id
_entity.type
_entity.pdbx_description
1 polymer ?
#
loop_
_entity_poly.entity_id
_entity_poly.type
_entity_poly.pdbx_seq_one_letter_code
_entity_poly.pdbx_strand_id
1 'polypeptide(L)' 'MHAINLAKNENAHVLEIGTGNSSINQLAFYQKCGFRITNVYRDFFKVHYDEPIIENGIKCLDMIRLSLILG' A
#
# COMPACT_ATOMS: atom_id res chain seq x y z
N MET A 1 13.22 -5.66 -3.37
CA MET A 1 13.14 -7.10 -3.75
C MET A 1 13.26 -8.07 -2.58
N HIS A 2 13.92 -7.73 -1.46
CA HIS A 2 14.07 -8.66 -0.32
C HIS A 2 12.74 -9.23 0.22
N ALA A 3 11.74 -8.38 0.49
CA ALA A 3 10.43 -8.83 1.00
C ALA A 3 9.69 -9.78 0.05
N ILE A 4 9.80 -9.56 -1.27
CA ILE A 4 9.20 -10.44 -2.29
C ILE A 4 9.88 -11.83 -2.24
N ASN A 5 11.22 -11.86 -2.18
CA ASN A 5 11.96 -13.12 -2.11
C ASN A 5 11.67 -13.87 -0.80
N LEU A 6 11.58 -13.15 0.33
CA LEU A 6 11.21 -13.75 1.61
C LEU A 6 9.81 -14.38 1.52
N ALA A 7 8.82 -13.65 1.03
CA ALA A 7 7.46 -14.17 0.89
C ALA A 7 7.38 -15.41 -0.03
N LYS A 8 8.16 -15.43 -1.12
CA LYS A 8 8.28 -16.62 -1.98
C LYS A 8 8.90 -17.81 -1.24
N ASN A 9 9.95 -17.58 -0.46
CA ASN A 9 10.60 -18.64 0.34
C ASN A 9 9.67 -19.20 1.42
N GLU A 10 8.77 -18.38 1.95
CA GLU A 10 7.70 -18.78 2.88
C GLU A 10 6.49 -19.42 2.16
N ASN A 11 6.59 -19.73 0.86
CA ASN A 11 5.52 -20.29 0.03
C ASN A 11 4.23 -19.45 0.00
N ALA A 12 4.33 -18.13 0.23
CA ALA A 12 3.18 -17.25 0.07
C ALA A 12 2.80 -17.12 -1.41
N HIS A 13 1.50 -17.16 -1.70
CA HIS A 13 0.97 -16.99 -3.06
C HIS A 13 0.69 -15.52 -3.42
N VAL A 14 0.50 -14.68 -2.41
CA VAL A 14 0.17 -13.25 -2.58
C VAL A 14 0.92 -12.47 -1.51
N LEU A 15 1.53 -11.36 -1.92
CA LEU A 15 2.05 -10.35 -1.02
C LEU A 15 1.18 -9.09 -1.15
N GLU A 16 0.70 -8.59 -0.01
CA GLU A 16 -0.11 -7.38 0.03
C GLU A 16 0.61 -6.22 0.69
N ILE A 17 0.24 -5.00 0.31
CA ILE A 17 0.70 -3.77 0.93
C ILE A 17 -0.43 -2.74 0.99
N GLY A 18 -0.38 -1.89 2.01
CA GLY A 18 -1.27 -0.75 2.17
C GLY A 18 -0.46 0.53 2.29
N THR A 19 -0.89 1.59 1.62
CA THR A 19 -0.30 2.94 1.73
C THR A 19 -1.39 4.02 1.71
N GLY A 20 -1.05 5.24 2.11
CA GLY A 20 -1.97 6.37 2.07
C GLY A 20 -2.33 6.80 0.65
N ASN A 21 -3.54 7.31 0.45
CA ASN A 21 -3.95 7.94 -0.81
C ASN A 21 -3.08 9.15 -1.18
N SER A 22 -2.46 9.81 -0.19
CA SER A 22 -1.54 10.94 -0.38
C SER A 22 -0.12 10.52 -0.75
N SER A 23 0.24 9.24 -0.55
CA SER A 23 1.60 8.74 -0.67
C SER A 23 1.95 8.40 -2.14
N ILE A 24 1.86 9.40 -3.02
CA ILE A 24 1.99 9.25 -4.49
C ILE A 24 3.29 8.56 -4.92
N ASN A 25 4.41 8.92 -4.29
CA ASN A 25 5.71 8.30 -4.59
C ASN A 25 5.74 6.81 -4.24
N GLN A 26 5.07 6.41 -3.15
CA GLN A 26 4.99 5.01 -2.73
C GLN A 26 4.09 4.22 -3.69
N LEU A 27 2.95 4.78 -4.08
CA LEU A 27 2.08 4.18 -5.10
C LEU A 27 2.85 3.90 -6.40
N ALA A 28 3.57 4.91 -6.92
CA ALA A 28 4.39 4.76 -8.11
C ALA A 28 5.49 3.69 -7.93
N PHE A 29 6.15 3.67 -6.76
CA PHE A 29 7.18 2.68 -6.44
C PHE A 29 6.62 1.25 -6.39
N TYR A 30 5.53 1.01 -5.66
CA TYR A 30 4.94 -0.33 -5.55
C TYR A 30 4.43 -0.84 -6.90
N GLN A 31 3.82 0.03 -7.71
CA GLN A 31 3.43 -0.33 -9.06
C GLN A 31 4.62 -0.71 -9.95
N LYS A 32 5.75 0.03 -9.85
CA LYS A 32 7.01 -0.35 -10.53
C LYS A 32 7.56 -1.70 -10.05
N CYS A 33 7.32 -2.07 -8.80
CA CYS A 33 7.66 -3.39 -8.26
C CYS A 33 6.66 -4.50 -8.65
N GLY A 34 5.62 -4.18 -9.42
CA GLY A 34 4.65 -5.15 -9.94
C GLY A 34 3.37 -5.30 -9.11
N PHE A 35 3.24 -4.56 -8.00
CA PHE A 35 1.99 -4.56 -7.23
C PHE A 35 0.87 -3.87 -8.01
N ARG A 36 -0.35 -4.40 -7.92
CA ARG A 36 -1.55 -3.81 -8.53
C ARG A 36 -2.49 -3.33 -7.44
N ILE A 37 -3.08 -2.16 -7.62
CA ILE A 37 -4.13 -1.65 -6.72
C ILE A 37 -5.33 -2.61 -6.81
N THR A 38 -5.81 -3.04 -5.65
CA THR A 38 -6.91 -4.01 -5.52
C THR A 38 -8.09 -3.47 -4.75
N ASN A 39 -7.88 -2.58 -3.78
CA ASN A 39 -8.97 -2.03 -2.99
C ASN A 39 -8.65 -0.66 -2.38
N VAL A 40 -9.69 0.05 -1.92
CA VAL A 40 -9.56 1.29 -1.16
C VAL A 40 -10.36 1.16 0.12
N TYR A 41 -9.66 1.27 1.26
CA TYR A 41 -10.30 1.35 2.57
C TYR A 41 -10.52 2.82 2.90
N ARG A 42 -11.77 3.26 2.71
CA ARG A 42 -12.16 4.65 2.89
C ARG A 42 -12.07 5.09 4.34
N ASP A 43 -11.63 6.33 4.54
CA ASP A 43 -11.48 6.98 5.85
C ASP A 43 -10.60 6.21 6.85
N PHE A 44 -9.79 5.25 6.38
CA PHE A 44 -8.95 4.42 7.24
C PHE A 44 -8.10 5.27 8.18
N PHE A 45 -7.38 6.26 7.66
CA PHE A 45 -6.49 7.09 8.48
C PHE A 45 -7.26 8.07 9.37
N LYS A 46 -8.41 8.57 8.90
CA LYS A 46 -9.29 9.43 9.70
C LYS A 46 -9.86 8.71 10.93
N VAL A 47 -10.13 7.41 10.82
CA VAL A 47 -10.69 6.61 11.92
C VAL A 47 -9.60 6.14 12.90
N HIS A 48 -8.37 5.90 12.41
CA HIS A 48 -7.31 5.29 13.22
C HIS A 48 -6.29 6.29 13.77
N TYR A 49 -6.36 7.57 13.38
CA TYR A 49 -5.46 8.63 13.86
C TYR A 49 -6.26 9.87 14.25
N ASP A 50 -5.98 10.38 15.45
CA ASP A 50 -6.65 11.57 15.98
C ASP A 50 -6.26 12.85 15.22
N GLU A 51 -4.99 12.95 14.81
CA GLU A 51 -4.46 14.11 14.10
C GLU A 51 -4.45 13.91 12.57
N PRO A 52 -4.86 14.92 11.77
CA PRO A 52 -4.83 14.82 10.32
C PRO A 52 -3.41 14.64 9.77
N ILE A 53 -3.25 13.62 8.93
CA ILE A 53 -2.00 13.39 8.19
C ILE A 53 -2.10 14.13 6.86
N ILE A 54 -1.12 14.99 6.56
CA ILE A 54 -1.04 15.75 5.30
C ILE A 54 0.33 15.51 4.67
N GLU A 55 0.33 15.03 3.43
CA GLU A 55 1.54 14.83 2.63
C GLU A 55 1.37 15.54 1.28
N ASN A 56 2.35 16.35 0.89
CA ASN A 56 2.32 17.13 -0.36
C ASN A 56 1.05 17.99 -0.54
N GLY A 57 0.47 18.48 0.57
CA GLY A 57 -0.78 19.25 0.57
C GLY A 57 -2.05 18.41 0.40
N ILE A 58 -1.95 17.08 0.35
CA ILE A 58 -3.07 16.15 0.23
C ILE A 58 -3.33 15.51 1.59
N LYS A 59 -4.61 15.48 2.02
CA LYS A 59 -5.00 14.75 3.23
C LYS A 59 -4.91 13.24 3.00
N CYS A 60 -4.21 12.54 3.87
CA CYS A 60 -4.19 11.09 3.92
C CYS A 60 -5.44 10.63 4.69
N LEU A 61 -6.45 10.18 3.97
CA LEU A 61 -7.74 9.73 4.51
C LEU A 61 -7.93 8.24 4.28
N ASP A 62 -7.63 7.77 3.07
CA ASP A 62 -7.92 6.42 2.63
C ASP A 62 -6.65 5.56 2.57
N MET A 63 -6.77 4.29 2.91
CA MET A 63 -5.71 3.31 2.64
C MET A 63 -5.94 2.66 1.28
N ILE A 64 -4.96 2.81 0.39
CA ILE A 64 -4.91 2.11 -0.89
C ILE A 64 -4.25 0.75 -0.64
N ARG A 65 -4.97 -0.33 -0.95
CA ARG A 65 -4.47 -1.71 -0.89
C ARG A 65 -3.96 -2.11 -2.27
N LEU A 66 -2.79 -2.73 -2.29
CA LEU A 66 -2.18 -3.31 -3.49
C LEU A 66 -1.74 -4.75 -3.20
N SER A 67 -1.73 -5.60 -4.23
CA SER A 67 -1.21 -6.96 -4.13
C SER A 67 -0.31 -7.34 -5.30
N LEU A 68 0.61 -8.26 -5.04
CA LEU A 68 1.47 -8.92 -6.01
C LEU A 68 1.25 -10.43 -5.89
N ILE A 69 0.90 -11.08 -7.00
CA ILE A 69 0.83 -12.53 -7.07
C ILE A 69 2.25 -13.08 -7.17
N LEU A 70 2.60 -13.98 -6.26
CA LEU A 70 3.88 -14.66 -6.20
C LEU A 70 3.70 -16.03 -6.84
N GLY A 71 4.07 -16.12 -8.12
CA GLY A 71 4.25 -17.40 -8.80
C GLY A 71 5.49 -18.14 -8.35
#